data_AF-A0A938TQ92-F1
#
_entry.id   AF-A0A938TQ92-F1
#
_cell.length_a   1.000
_cell.length_b   1.000
_cell.length_c   1.000
_cell.angle_alpha   90.00
_cell.angle_beta   90.00
_cell.angle_gamma   90.00
#
_symmetry.space_group_name_H-M   'P 1'
#
loop_
_entity.id
_entity.type
_entity.pdbx_description
1 polymer ?
#
loop_
_entity_poly.entity_id
_entity_poly.type
_entity_poly.pdbx_seq_one_letter_code
_entity_poly.pdbx_strand_id
1 'polypeptide(L)'
;MPGGAGSPLQQLIAQFGSSVIVIDASQLAAVNVDHRKLYQGKALALALPRSTAEVSKLLAFCNALRIGVIPQGGNTSYCGGTAPDDSGTQLVLSLRRMNTLREMNPVNDSMIVEAGCILADVQRAAADVGRFFPLSLGAEGSCQIGGNLSTNAGGVNVVRYGMTRDLVLGLEVVLADGRVLSTLQALRKDNTGYDLRHLFIGAEGTLGVITAASLKLFPAPRSVATAFVAVPTSASAVSLLNELRTHCGDLVSSFELIPDIAIDLVVRHLPGSRVPLDGTSPWYVLCEITSALPNEPLGERLEAALAAALEAGLVTNATLAQSERERQDFWFIREHIPEAQRRDGPSLKHDISLPLDRLAAFIASAGDWIRDEIPEGYLVCYGHVGDGNLHFNINQTANPVQSPNAAAGALVSRQNEIRRVIHDRVHELGGSFSAEHGIGRHKVEELERYASPLELELMRAIKRTFDPNGIMNPGKVLRIASLSR
;
A
#
# COMPACT_ATOMS: atom_id res chain seq x y z
N MET A 1 -11.24 -9.60 -46.36
CA MET A 1 -9.93 -9.27 -45.79
C MET A 1 -9.24 -8.22 -46.68
N PRO A 2 -9.47 -6.92 -46.50
CA PRO A 2 -8.54 -5.89 -46.99
C PRO A 2 -7.53 -5.64 -45.85
N GLY A 3 -6.20 -5.74 -45.96
CA GLY A 3 -5.29 -5.37 -47.03
C GLY A 3 -4.36 -4.27 -46.48
N GLY A 4 -3.19 -4.61 -45.92
CA GLY A 4 -2.05 -3.68 -45.81
C GLY A 4 -1.70 -3.03 -44.46
N ALA A 5 -2.41 -3.25 -43.35
CA ALA A 5 -1.99 -2.68 -42.06
C ALA A 5 -0.93 -3.58 -41.38
N GLY A 6 0.22 -3.00 -40.98
CA GLY A 6 1.29 -3.71 -40.26
C GLY A 6 0.82 -4.31 -38.92
N SER A 7 1.66 -5.10 -38.25
CA SER A 7 1.33 -5.66 -36.93
C SER A 7 0.95 -4.56 -35.93
N PRO A 8 0.16 -4.85 -34.86
CA PRO A 8 -0.21 -3.83 -33.86
C PRO A 8 1.00 -3.05 -33.30
N LEU A 9 2.14 -3.74 -33.13
CA LEU A 9 3.40 -3.13 -32.74
C LEU A 9 3.94 -2.15 -33.79
N GLN A 10 3.94 -2.53 -35.08
CA GLN A 10 4.36 -1.64 -36.16
C GLN A 10 3.48 -0.39 -36.25
N GLN A 11 2.17 -0.54 -36.04
CA GLN A 11 1.25 0.58 -36.03
C GLN A 11 1.47 1.51 -34.82
N LEU A 12 1.71 0.96 -33.62
CA LEU A 12 2.08 1.74 -32.43
C LEU A 12 3.37 2.57 -32.67
N ILE A 13 4.41 1.92 -33.20
CA ILE A 13 5.70 2.60 -33.47
C ILE A 13 5.52 3.66 -34.57
N ALA A 14 4.75 3.38 -35.62
CA ALA A 14 4.48 4.34 -36.68
C ALA A 14 3.73 5.57 -36.18
N GLN A 15 2.77 5.40 -35.26
CA GLN A 15 1.92 6.47 -34.76
C GLN A 15 2.60 7.34 -33.69
N PHE A 16 3.36 6.73 -32.77
CA PHE A 16 3.90 7.42 -31.58
C PHE A 16 5.43 7.56 -31.59
N GLY A 17 6.10 6.87 -32.50
CA GLY A 17 7.56 6.84 -32.61
C GLY A 17 8.23 5.98 -31.53
N SER A 18 9.46 5.57 -31.82
CA SER A 18 10.30 4.74 -30.92
C SER A 18 10.73 5.47 -29.64
N SER A 19 10.60 6.80 -29.59
CA SER A 19 10.87 7.56 -28.37
C SER A 19 9.80 7.32 -27.30
N VAL A 20 8.57 7.01 -27.69
CA VAL A 20 7.44 6.69 -26.78
C VAL A 20 7.26 5.19 -26.65
N ILE A 21 7.33 4.45 -27.76
CA ILE A 21 7.14 3.00 -27.80
C ILE A 21 8.50 2.29 -27.81
N VAL A 22 8.83 1.67 -26.68
CA VAL A 22 10.09 1.00 -26.42
C VAL A 22 9.92 -0.52 -26.54
N ILE A 23 10.83 -1.16 -27.28
CA ILE A 23 10.91 -2.62 -27.45
C ILE A 23 12.27 -3.19 -26.99
N ASP A 24 13.06 -2.37 -26.31
CA ASP A 24 14.34 -2.79 -25.75
C ASP A 24 14.16 -3.95 -24.76
N ALA A 25 14.90 -5.03 -24.95
CA ALA A 25 14.72 -6.27 -24.20
C ALA A 25 14.99 -6.09 -22.70
N SER A 26 15.97 -5.25 -22.32
CA SER A 26 16.31 -5.02 -20.92
C SER A 26 15.20 -4.24 -20.20
N GLN A 27 14.63 -3.23 -20.85
CA GLN A 27 13.51 -2.48 -20.32
C GLN A 27 12.22 -3.30 -20.24
N LEU A 28 11.96 -4.15 -21.25
CA LEU A 28 10.82 -5.05 -21.22
C LEU A 28 10.95 -6.09 -20.09
N ALA A 29 12.15 -6.64 -19.87
CA ALA A 29 12.39 -7.58 -18.78
C ALA A 29 12.06 -6.97 -17.39
N ALA A 30 12.39 -5.70 -17.17
CA ALA A 30 12.11 -5.01 -15.91
C ALA A 30 10.62 -4.78 -15.64
N VAL A 31 9.81 -4.54 -16.69
CA VAL A 31 8.38 -4.25 -16.53
C VAL A 31 7.49 -5.50 -16.60
N ASN A 32 8.04 -6.63 -17.08
CA ASN A 32 7.36 -7.90 -17.22
C ASN A 32 7.20 -8.67 -15.91
N VAL A 33 7.94 -8.30 -14.86
CA VAL A 33 7.96 -8.99 -13.57
C VAL A 33 7.42 -8.08 -12.48
N ASP A 34 6.58 -8.62 -11.60
CA ASP A 34 6.06 -7.88 -10.45
C ASP A 34 7.11 -7.74 -9.33
N HIS A 35 6.84 -6.86 -8.36
CA HIS A 35 7.74 -6.59 -7.23
C HIS A 35 8.13 -7.86 -6.45
N ARG A 36 7.19 -8.78 -6.25
CA ARG A 36 7.39 -10.00 -5.46
C ARG A 36 7.96 -11.16 -6.28
N LYS A 37 8.13 -10.99 -7.61
CA LYS A 37 8.56 -12.02 -8.56
C LYS A 37 7.65 -13.26 -8.56
N LEU A 38 6.37 -13.06 -8.27
CA LEU A 38 5.33 -14.09 -8.31
C LEU A 38 4.69 -14.19 -9.69
N TYR A 39 4.66 -13.09 -10.43
CA TYR A 39 4.06 -12.99 -11.75
C TYR A 39 5.09 -12.46 -12.75
N GLN A 40 5.29 -13.24 -13.80
CA GLN A 40 6.09 -12.87 -14.96
C GLN A 40 5.20 -13.00 -16.19
N GLY A 41 5.21 -11.97 -17.04
CA GLY A 41 4.47 -11.96 -18.30
C GLY A 41 5.33 -11.53 -19.48
N LYS A 42 4.66 -11.19 -20.57
CA LYS A 42 5.27 -10.70 -21.81
C LYS A 42 4.49 -9.50 -22.35
N ALA A 43 5.08 -8.32 -22.21
CA ALA A 43 4.56 -7.10 -22.83
C ALA A 43 4.77 -7.11 -24.36
N LEU A 44 3.81 -6.55 -25.09
CA LEU A 44 3.91 -6.20 -26.51
C LEU A 44 5.00 -5.13 -26.74
N ALA A 45 4.98 -4.11 -25.88
CA ALA A 45 5.93 -3.01 -25.82
C ALA A 45 5.77 -2.25 -24.48
N LEU A 46 6.67 -1.30 -24.24
CA LEU A 46 6.59 -0.34 -23.14
C LEU A 46 6.30 1.06 -23.72
N ALA A 47 5.23 1.70 -23.29
CA ALA A 47 4.89 3.08 -23.59
C ALA A 47 5.41 4.02 -22.49
N LEU A 48 6.10 5.09 -22.89
CA LEU A 48 6.67 6.12 -22.02
C LEU A 48 6.18 7.53 -22.42
N PRO A 49 4.88 7.82 -22.25
CA PRO A 49 4.31 9.12 -22.56
C PRO A 49 4.89 10.21 -21.65
N ARG A 50 4.87 11.45 -22.14
CA ARG A 50 5.39 12.66 -21.49
C ARG A 50 4.29 13.66 -21.14
N SER A 51 3.04 13.38 -21.50
CA SER A 51 1.91 14.27 -21.24
C SER A 51 0.58 13.54 -21.23
N THR A 52 -0.43 14.14 -20.61
CA THR A 52 -1.82 13.67 -20.62
C THR A 52 -2.36 13.53 -22.05
N ALA A 53 -1.95 14.41 -22.98
CA ALA A 53 -2.34 14.33 -24.38
C ALA A 53 -1.74 13.10 -25.11
N GLU A 54 -0.51 12.71 -24.79
CA GLU A 54 0.09 11.47 -25.33
C GLU A 54 -0.64 10.23 -24.75
N VAL A 55 -0.95 10.22 -23.45
CA VAL A 55 -1.74 9.14 -22.81
C VAL A 55 -3.13 9.03 -23.47
N SER A 56 -3.82 10.15 -23.65
CA SER A 56 -5.13 10.24 -24.32
C SER A 56 -5.12 9.60 -25.71
N LYS A 57 -4.20 10.03 -26.58
CA LYS A 57 -4.08 9.48 -27.93
C LYS A 57 -3.74 7.99 -27.91
N LEU A 58 -2.88 7.57 -26.99
CA LEU A 58 -2.44 6.19 -26.87
C LEU A 58 -3.56 5.27 -26.39
N LEU A 59 -4.35 5.67 -25.39
CA LEU A 59 -5.51 4.88 -24.95
C LEU A 59 -6.59 4.81 -26.03
N ALA A 60 -6.91 5.92 -26.70
CA ALA A 60 -7.85 5.90 -27.83
C ALA A 60 -7.42 4.91 -28.93
N PHE A 61 -6.13 4.91 -29.26
CA PHE A 61 -5.54 4.00 -30.24
C PHE A 61 -5.61 2.53 -29.78
N CYS A 62 -5.21 2.25 -28.55
CA CYS A 62 -5.29 0.91 -27.96
C CYS A 62 -6.74 0.41 -27.89
N ASN A 63 -7.70 1.27 -27.56
CA ASN A 63 -9.11 0.95 -27.51
C ASN A 63 -9.67 0.59 -28.90
N ALA A 64 -9.32 1.36 -29.94
CA ALA A 64 -9.72 1.07 -31.32
C ALA A 64 -9.19 -0.28 -31.82
N LEU A 65 -7.97 -0.67 -31.41
CA LEU A 65 -7.35 -1.94 -31.78
C LEU A 65 -7.54 -3.07 -30.77
N ARG A 66 -8.26 -2.81 -29.67
CA ARG A 66 -8.46 -3.76 -28.55
C ARG A 66 -7.14 -4.30 -27.97
N ILE A 67 -6.15 -3.43 -27.85
CA ILE A 67 -4.87 -3.72 -27.19
C ILE A 67 -5.05 -3.50 -25.69
N GLY A 68 -4.83 -4.54 -24.87
CA GLY A 68 -4.84 -4.40 -23.42
C GLY A 68 -3.72 -3.48 -22.93
N VAL A 69 -4.00 -2.61 -21.98
CA VAL A 69 -3.07 -1.63 -21.41
C VAL A 69 -2.89 -1.91 -19.92
N ILE A 70 -1.64 -2.01 -19.48
CA ILE A 70 -1.25 -2.22 -18.08
C ILE A 70 -0.61 -0.93 -17.56
N PRO A 71 -1.35 -0.09 -16.80
CA PRO A 71 -0.76 1.09 -16.18
C PRO A 71 0.26 0.67 -15.12
N GLN A 72 1.46 1.26 -15.17
CA GLN A 72 2.55 0.91 -14.26
C GLN A 72 3.24 2.17 -13.74
N GLY A 73 3.16 2.37 -12.42
CA GLY A 73 3.94 3.38 -11.71
C GLY A 73 5.34 2.87 -11.36
N GLY A 74 5.70 2.95 -10.06
CA GLY A 74 6.98 2.47 -9.53
C GLY A 74 7.18 0.94 -9.52
N ASN A 75 6.20 0.15 -9.95
CA ASN A 75 6.22 -1.32 -9.92
C ASN A 75 6.50 -1.93 -8.52
N THR A 76 5.85 -1.40 -7.48
CA THR A 76 6.02 -1.80 -6.06
C THR A 76 4.81 -2.54 -5.48
N SER A 77 3.85 -2.98 -6.31
CA SER A 77 2.61 -3.65 -5.86
C SER A 77 2.87 -5.06 -5.34
N TYR A 78 2.15 -5.45 -4.28
CA TYR A 78 2.22 -6.79 -3.68
C TYR A 78 1.20 -7.78 -4.26
N CYS A 79 0.31 -7.32 -5.15
CA CYS A 79 -0.85 -8.08 -5.64
C CYS A 79 -0.77 -8.42 -7.14
N GLY A 80 0.39 -8.22 -7.78
CA GLY A 80 0.57 -8.52 -9.21
C GLY A 80 -0.23 -7.60 -10.15
N GLY A 81 -0.64 -6.42 -9.66
CA GLY A 81 -1.48 -5.47 -10.41
C GLY A 81 -0.75 -4.81 -11.60
N THR A 82 0.58 -4.89 -11.64
CA THR A 82 1.43 -4.17 -12.61
C THR A 82 2.09 -5.05 -13.67
N ALA A 83 2.02 -6.38 -13.53
CA ALA A 83 2.61 -7.31 -14.50
C ALA A 83 1.64 -7.60 -15.66
N PRO A 84 2.11 -7.65 -16.92
CA PRO A 84 1.33 -8.13 -18.04
C PRO A 84 1.09 -9.66 -17.93
N ASP A 85 0.19 -10.18 -18.77
CA ASP A 85 0.03 -11.61 -18.97
C ASP A 85 1.04 -12.19 -19.98
N ASP A 86 0.98 -13.50 -20.24
CA ASP A 86 1.90 -14.21 -21.13
C ASP A 86 1.58 -14.05 -22.62
N SER A 87 0.51 -13.32 -22.98
CA SER A 87 0.02 -13.28 -24.35
C SER A 87 0.98 -12.57 -25.32
N GLY A 88 1.83 -11.66 -24.83
CA GLY A 88 2.62 -10.79 -25.70
C GLY A 88 1.81 -9.69 -26.38
N THR A 89 0.54 -9.50 -26.01
CA THR A 89 -0.38 -8.56 -26.68
C THR A 89 -0.68 -7.30 -25.89
N GLN A 90 -0.24 -7.23 -24.63
CA GLN A 90 -0.54 -6.12 -23.73
C GLN A 90 0.56 -5.05 -23.76
N LEU A 91 0.17 -3.78 -23.85
CA LEU A 91 1.07 -2.65 -23.74
C LEU A 91 1.24 -2.27 -22.26
N VAL A 92 2.47 -2.23 -21.76
CA VAL A 92 2.73 -1.62 -20.46
C VAL A 92 2.85 -0.11 -20.63
N LEU A 93 2.07 0.67 -19.90
CA LEU A 93 2.08 2.13 -19.93
C LEU A 93 2.73 2.64 -18.65
N SER A 94 3.96 3.13 -18.73
CA SER A 94 4.67 3.68 -17.58
C SER A 94 4.63 5.20 -17.56
N LEU A 95 4.22 5.75 -16.41
CA LEU A 95 4.06 7.19 -16.20
C LEU A 95 5.36 7.87 -15.74
N ARG A 96 6.49 7.15 -15.67
CA ARG A 96 7.74 7.64 -15.07
C ARG A 96 8.36 8.89 -15.73
N ARG A 97 7.91 9.28 -16.92
CA ARG A 97 8.32 10.53 -17.60
C ARG A 97 7.36 11.71 -17.34
N MET A 98 6.23 11.46 -16.70
CA MET A 98 5.28 12.46 -16.24
C MET A 98 5.51 12.66 -14.74
N ASN A 99 6.61 13.31 -14.38
CA ASN A 99 7.09 13.45 -13.01
C ASN A 99 7.29 14.91 -12.58
N THR A 100 6.49 15.82 -13.15
CA THR A 100 6.56 17.25 -12.88
C THR A 100 5.67 17.67 -11.70
N LEU A 101 6.20 18.48 -10.79
CA LEU A 101 5.38 19.31 -9.90
C LEU A 101 4.84 20.50 -10.70
N ARG A 102 3.54 20.49 -11.00
CA ARG A 102 2.87 21.51 -11.84
C ARG A 102 2.59 22.80 -11.08
N GLU A 103 2.21 22.68 -9.80
CA GLU A 103 1.87 23.83 -8.95
C GLU A 103 2.19 23.52 -7.49
N MET A 104 2.71 24.51 -6.75
CA MET A 104 2.84 24.49 -5.30
C MET A 104 2.14 25.72 -4.73
N ASN A 105 1.17 25.51 -3.83
CA ASN A 105 0.41 26.59 -3.20
C ASN A 105 0.38 26.40 -1.67
N PRO A 106 1.36 26.98 -0.95
CA PRO A 106 1.42 26.88 0.51
C PRO A 106 0.29 27.63 1.23
N VAL A 107 -0.37 28.60 0.58
CA VAL A 107 -1.51 29.32 1.18
C VAL A 107 -2.75 28.44 1.18
N ASN A 108 -2.97 27.67 0.11
CA ASN A 108 -4.08 26.72 0.02
C ASN A 108 -3.75 25.35 0.66
N ASP A 109 -2.52 25.17 1.14
CA ASP A 109 -1.96 23.90 1.59
C ASP A 109 -2.21 22.80 0.54
N SER A 110 -1.77 23.04 -0.69
CA SER A 110 -1.94 22.09 -1.79
C SER A 110 -0.80 22.13 -2.80
N MET A 111 -0.65 21.04 -3.55
CA MET A 111 0.22 20.98 -4.72
C MET A 111 -0.42 20.16 -5.83
N ILE A 112 -0.11 20.46 -7.08
CA ILE A 112 -0.51 19.65 -8.23
C ILE A 112 0.73 18.95 -8.77
N VAL A 113 0.68 17.63 -8.83
CA VAL A 113 1.79 16.79 -9.28
C VAL A 113 1.34 15.82 -10.36
N GLU A 114 2.25 15.47 -11.26
CA GLU A 114 2.03 14.40 -12.21
C GLU A 114 2.09 13.03 -11.53
N ALA A 115 1.35 12.07 -12.10
CA ALA A 115 1.17 10.75 -11.53
C ALA A 115 2.47 9.93 -11.43
N GLY A 116 3.51 10.27 -12.20
CA GLY A 116 4.82 9.63 -12.16
C GLY A 116 5.80 10.24 -11.16
N CYS A 117 5.42 11.29 -10.41
CA CYS A 117 6.25 11.81 -9.34
C CYS A 117 6.48 10.74 -8.26
N ILE A 118 7.74 10.58 -7.81
CA ILE A 118 8.10 9.68 -6.72
C ILE A 118 7.62 10.29 -5.40
N LEU A 119 7.07 9.47 -4.50
CA LEU A 119 6.52 9.94 -3.22
C LEU A 119 7.55 10.73 -2.40
N ALA A 120 8.78 10.22 -2.27
CA ALA A 120 9.86 10.92 -1.55
C ALA A 120 10.20 12.31 -2.14
N ASP A 121 10.13 12.47 -3.46
CA ASP A 121 10.36 13.77 -4.11
C ASP A 121 9.22 14.75 -3.83
N VAL A 122 7.99 14.24 -3.76
CA VAL A 122 6.79 15.00 -3.42
C VAL A 122 6.80 15.46 -1.97
N GLN A 123 7.19 14.59 -1.04
CA GLN A 123 7.40 14.92 0.37
C GLN A 123 8.48 16.02 0.52
N ARG A 124 9.61 15.87 -0.17
CA ARG A 124 10.70 16.87 -0.16
C ARG A 124 10.24 18.23 -0.68
N ALA A 125 9.53 18.26 -1.80
CA ALA A 125 8.99 19.51 -2.36
C ALA A 125 8.04 20.24 -1.40
N ALA A 126 7.22 19.49 -0.64
CA ALA A 126 6.40 20.07 0.42
C ALA A 126 7.24 20.62 1.57
N ALA A 127 8.26 19.87 2.02
CA ALA A 127 9.15 20.28 3.10
C ALA A 127 9.91 21.59 2.78
N ASP A 128 10.36 21.75 1.53
CA ASP A 128 11.09 22.94 1.06
C ASP A 128 10.29 24.27 1.23
N VAL A 129 8.96 24.18 1.31
CA VAL A 129 8.06 25.33 1.52
C VAL A 129 7.40 25.33 2.91
N GLY A 130 7.97 24.58 3.86
CA GLY A 130 7.46 24.49 5.23
C GLY A 130 6.09 23.81 5.33
N ARG A 131 5.84 22.83 4.46
CA ARG A 131 4.63 22.00 4.42
C ARG A 131 4.99 20.52 4.54
N PHE A 132 3.95 19.71 4.71
CA PHE A 132 4.07 18.28 4.93
C PHE A 132 3.03 17.53 4.09
N PHE A 133 3.49 16.52 3.36
CA PHE A 133 2.64 15.52 2.73
C PHE A 133 2.74 14.22 3.55
N PRO A 134 1.66 13.78 4.22
CA PRO A 134 1.77 12.86 5.34
C PRO A 134 1.85 11.37 4.95
N LEU A 135 1.55 11.01 3.71
CA LEU A 135 1.65 9.63 3.25
C LEU A 135 3.12 9.18 3.33
N SER A 136 3.41 8.14 4.10
CA SER A 136 4.73 7.54 4.22
C SER A 136 4.62 6.03 4.34
N LEU A 137 5.44 5.32 3.57
CA LEU A 137 5.40 3.87 3.42
C LEU A 137 6.75 3.38 2.92
N GLY A 138 7.09 2.10 3.17
CA GLY A 138 8.45 1.58 2.94
C GLY A 138 8.94 1.60 1.48
N ALA A 139 8.06 1.85 0.51
CA ALA A 139 8.42 2.01 -0.91
C ALA A 139 8.53 3.47 -1.38
N GLU A 140 8.52 4.47 -0.48
CA GLU A 140 8.44 5.90 -0.82
C GLU A 140 9.54 6.41 -1.77
N GLY A 141 10.73 5.80 -1.75
CA GLY A 141 11.82 6.12 -2.69
C GLY A 141 11.62 5.61 -4.13
N SER A 142 10.54 4.88 -4.41
CA SER A 142 10.28 4.29 -5.74
C SER A 142 8.82 4.28 -6.16
N CYS A 143 7.88 4.23 -5.21
CA CYS A 143 6.46 4.33 -5.51
C CYS A 143 6.14 5.73 -6.05
N GLN A 144 5.13 5.77 -6.92
CA GLN A 144 4.73 6.99 -7.61
C GLN A 144 3.31 7.36 -7.20
N ILE A 145 2.99 8.66 -7.19
CA ILE A 145 1.70 9.19 -6.73
C ILE A 145 0.51 8.53 -7.43
N GLY A 146 0.58 8.33 -8.75
CA GLY A 146 -0.46 7.63 -9.50
C GLY A 146 -0.69 6.19 -9.04
N GLY A 147 0.39 5.51 -8.63
CA GLY A 147 0.33 4.19 -8.01
C GLY A 147 -0.32 4.24 -6.64
N ASN A 148 0.11 5.16 -5.76
CA ASN A 148 -0.49 5.32 -4.43
C ASN A 148 -1.99 5.59 -4.51
N LEU A 149 -2.41 6.43 -5.46
CA LEU A 149 -3.83 6.71 -5.72
C LEU A 149 -4.56 5.49 -6.24
N SER A 150 -3.99 4.82 -7.25
CA SER A 150 -4.63 3.66 -7.89
C SER A 150 -4.81 2.51 -6.90
N THR A 151 -3.95 2.35 -5.91
CA THR A 151 -4.07 1.31 -4.88
C THR A 151 -4.73 1.81 -3.59
N ASN A 152 -5.06 3.10 -3.50
CA ASN A 152 -5.45 3.75 -2.24
C ASN A 152 -4.48 3.41 -1.09
N ALA A 153 -3.18 3.68 -1.28
CA ALA A 153 -2.15 3.30 -0.32
C ALA A 153 -2.40 3.90 1.08
N GLY A 154 -2.07 3.13 2.10
CA GLY A 154 -1.96 3.58 3.49
C GLY A 154 -0.51 3.81 3.90
N GLY A 155 -0.21 3.56 5.16
CA GLY A 155 1.10 3.77 5.76
C GLY A 155 1.03 4.16 7.24
N VAL A 156 2.20 4.48 7.82
CA VAL A 156 2.39 4.66 9.27
C VAL A 156 1.65 5.87 9.88
N ASN A 157 1.08 6.72 9.03
CA ASN A 157 0.46 8.00 9.39
C ASN A 157 -1.07 8.04 9.20
N VAL A 158 -1.68 6.92 8.79
CA VAL A 158 -3.12 6.84 8.48
C VAL A 158 -3.98 7.20 9.68
N VAL A 159 -3.57 6.80 10.89
CA VAL A 159 -4.26 7.07 12.15
C VAL A 159 -4.60 8.56 12.35
N ARG A 160 -3.81 9.47 11.78
CA ARG A 160 -4.00 10.92 11.88
C ARG A 160 -4.48 11.57 10.59
N TYR A 161 -3.93 11.16 9.46
CA TYR A 161 -4.10 11.89 8.20
C TYR A 161 -5.03 11.20 7.21
N GLY A 162 -5.42 9.94 7.49
CA GLY A 162 -6.22 9.11 6.60
C GLY A 162 -5.39 8.41 5.53
N MET A 163 -6.09 7.64 4.70
CA MET A 163 -5.53 6.94 3.55
C MET A 163 -5.22 7.92 2.43
N THR A 164 -4.55 7.46 1.36
CA THR A 164 -4.28 8.32 0.19
C THR A 164 -5.54 9.01 -0.34
N ARG A 165 -6.72 8.37 -0.26
CA ARG A 165 -8.02 8.96 -0.61
C ARG A 165 -8.33 10.27 0.12
N ASP A 166 -7.93 10.39 1.37
CA ASP A 166 -8.18 11.56 2.23
C ASP A 166 -7.21 12.72 1.93
N LEU A 167 -6.15 12.43 1.18
CA LEU A 167 -5.05 13.35 0.86
C LEU A 167 -5.18 14.00 -0.53
N VAL A 168 -6.34 13.85 -1.19
CA VAL A 168 -6.55 14.27 -2.58
C VAL A 168 -7.66 15.30 -2.69
N LEU A 169 -7.37 16.39 -3.40
CA LEU A 169 -8.30 17.47 -3.71
C LEU A 169 -8.80 17.42 -5.16
N GLY A 170 -8.17 16.64 -6.03
CA GLY A 170 -8.53 16.63 -7.45
C GLY A 170 -7.74 15.60 -8.25
N LEU A 171 -8.31 15.10 -9.34
CA LEU A 171 -7.65 14.15 -10.24
C LEU A 171 -7.79 14.54 -11.71
N GLU A 172 -6.76 14.21 -12.49
CA GLU A 172 -6.79 14.16 -13.95
C GLU A 172 -6.62 12.72 -14.41
N VAL A 173 -7.63 12.19 -15.10
CA VAL A 173 -7.70 10.79 -15.52
C VAL A 173 -7.98 10.71 -17.01
N VAL A 174 -7.28 9.82 -17.70
CA VAL A 174 -7.57 9.45 -19.08
C VAL A 174 -8.34 8.13 -19.09
N LEU A 175 -9.52 8.13 -19.69
CA LEU A 175 -10.38 6.96 -19.82
C LEU A 175 -9.91 6.03 -20.94
N ALA A 176 -10.45 4.81 -20.98
CA ALA A 176 -10.09 3.80 -21.97
C ALA A 176 -10.20 4.30 -23.42
N ASP A 177 -11.22 5.11 -23.73
CA ASP A 177 -11.43 5.70 -25.06
C ASP A 177 -10.60 6.96 -25.35
N GLY A 178 -9.73 7.35 -24.42
CA GLY A 178 -8.85 8.51 -24.53
C GLY A 178 -9.47 9.83 -24.07
N ARG A 179 -10.74 9.89 -23.67
CA ARG A 179 -11.30 11.13 -23.07
C ARG A 179 -10.56 11.47 -21.78
N VAL A 180 -10.35 12.76 -21.56
CA VAL A 180 -9.71 13.29 -20.34
C VAL A 180 -10.78 13.85 -19.41
N LEU A 181 -10.84 13.31 -18.20
CA LEU A 181 -11.60 13.85 -17.08
C LEU A 181 -10.62 14.60 -16.17
N SER A 182 -10.80 15.92 -16.01
CA SER A 182 -9.92 16.73 -15.15
C SER A 182 -10.73 17.52 -14.13
N THR A 183 -10.42 17.28 -12.86
CA THR A 183 -10.99 17.93 -11.67
C THR A 183 -9.87 18.40 -10.75
N LEU A 184 -8.77 18.91 -11.31
CA LEU A 184 -7.55 19.27 -10.58
C LEU A 184 -7.69 20.52 -9.69
N GLN A 185 -8.85 21.18 -9.66
CA GLN A 185 -9.09 22.33 -8.80
C GLN A 185 -8.83 21.94 -7.34
N ALA A 186 -7.94 22.66 -6.67
CA ALA A 186 -7.52 22.37 -5.30
C ALA A 186 -8.55 22.87 -4.25
N LEU A 187 -9.84 22.60 -4.47
CA LEU A 187 -10.92 23.07 -3.60
C LEU A 187 -11.12 22.13 -2.41
N ARG A 188 -11.37 22.72 -1.23
CA ARG A 188 -11.70 21.96 0.00
C ARG A 188 -13.17 21.55 0.07
N LYS A 189 -14.03 22.29 -0.62
CA LYS A 189 -15.47 22.06 -0.67
C LYS A 189 -15.93 22.27 -2.09
N ASP A 190 -16.48 21.21 -2.67
CA ASP A 190 -17.07 21.24 -3.99
C ASP A 190 -18.16 20.17 -4.08
N ASN A 191 -19.42 20.62 -3.98
CA ASN A 191 -20.59 19.74 -3.95
C ASN A 191 -21.39 19.83 -5.26
N THR A 192 -20.73 20.05 -6.40
CA THR A 192 -21.39 20.19 -7.71
C THR A 192 -21.58 18.84 -8.42
N GLY A 193 -22.25 17.91 -7.77
CA GLY A 193 -22.56 16.57 -8.30
C GLY A 193 -21.82 15.43 -7.59
N TYR A 194 -21.60 14.32 -8.28
CA TYR A 194 -20.91 13.15 -7.74
C TYR A 194 -19.40 13.38 -7.67
N ASP A 195 -18.78 12.94 -6.59
CA ASP A 195 -17.32 12.90 -6.49
C ASP A 195 -16.75 11.69 -7.22
N LEU A 196 -16.48 11.86 -8.51
CA LEU A 196 -15.94 10.80 -9.35
C LEU A 196 -14.50 10.41 -9.01
N ARG A 197 -13.75 11.25 -8.27
CA ARG A 197 -12.35 10.96 -7.91
C ARG A 197 -12.27 9.66 -7.15
N HIS A 198 -13.25 9.41 -6.29
CA HIS A 198 -13.32 8.23 -5.45
C HIS A 198 -13.54 6.93 -6.23
N LEU A 199 -14.04 6.97 -7.46
CA LEU A 199 -14.13 5.78 -8.30
C LEU A 199 -12.75 5.33 -8.80
N PHE A 200 -11.81 6.25 -9.03
CA PHE A 200 -10.48 5.94 -9.57
C PHE A 200 -9.44 5.62 -8.50
N ILE A 201 -9.60 6.19 -7.30
CA ILE A 201 -8.75 5.87 -6.15
C ILE A 201 -9.09 4.46 -5.68
N GLY A 202 -8.09 3.56 -5.63
CA GLY A 202 -8.30 2.14 -5.34
C GLY A 202 -8.76 1.29 -6.54
N ALA A 203 -8.91 1.86 -7.74
CA ALA A 203 -9.34 1.11 -8.93
C ALA A 203 -8.23 0.29 -9.62
N GLU A 204 -6.98 0.44 -9.18
CA GLU A 204 -5.81 -0.27 -9.68
C GLU A 204 -5.62 -0.18 -11.21
N GLY A 205 -5.92 1.00 -11.77
CA GLY A 205 -5.79 1.26 -13.21
C GLY A 205 -6.84 0.56 -14.09
N THR A 206 -7.86 -0.07 -13.49
CA THR A 206 -8.91 -0.78 -14.23
C THR A 206 -9.96 0.15 -14.83
N LEU A 207 -10.11 1.39 -14.34
CA LEU A 207 -11.11 2.34 -14.85
C LEU A 207 -10.52 3.45 -15.73
N GLY A 208 -9.20 3.56 -15.80
CA GLY A 208 -8.50 4.63 -16.51
C GLY A 208 -7.09 4.82 -15.98
N VAL A 209 -6.38 5.81 -16.52
CA VAL A 209 -5.01 6.16 -16.12
C VAL A 209 -5.03 7.52 -15.45
N ILE A 210 -4.70 7.55 -14.15
CA ILE A 210 -4.45 8.81 -13.43
C ILE A 210 -3.15 9.41 -13.97
N THR A 211 -3.19 10.67 -14.41
CA THR A 211 -2.06 11.38 -15.04
C THR A 211 -1.56 12.56 -14.21
N ALA A 212 -2.41 13.14 -13.35
CA ALA A 212 -2.04 14.12 -12.35
C ALA A 212 -3.03 14.13 -11.18
N ALA A 213 -2.61 14.70 -10.06
CA ALA A 213 -3.42 14.86 -8.86
C ALA A 213 -3.14 16.19 -8.18
N SER A 214 -4.19 16.78 -7.62
CA SER A 214 -4.10 17.86 -6.64
C SER A 214 -4.09 17.23 -5.25
N LEU A 215 -3.02 17.43 -4.50
CA LEU A 215 -2.74 16.80 -3.22
C LEU A 215 -2.91 17.82 -2.08
N LYS A 216 -3.47 17.35 -0.97
CA LYS A 216 -3.60 18.10 0.28
C LYS A 216 -2.29 18.08 1.05
N LEU A 217 -1.80 19.26 1.40
CA LEU A 217 -0.68 19.45 2.31
C LEU A 217 -1.18 19.82 3.71
N PHE A 218 -0.26 19.72 4.66
CA PHE A 218 -0.44 20.09 6.05
C PHE A 218 0.72 20.99 6.48
N PRO A 219 0.57 21.75 7.58
CA PRO A 219 1.70 22.39 8.23
C PRO A 219 2.77 21.36 8.62
N ALA A 220 4.05 21.71 8.45
CA ALA A 220 5.15 20.83 8.83
C ALA A 220 5.17 20.56 10.34
N PRO A 221 5.37 19.30 10.78
CA PRO A 221 5.63 19.00 12.18
C PRO A 221 6.88 19.75 12.68
N ARG A 222 6.76 20.45 13.80
CA ARG A 222 7.81 21.21 14.48
C ARG A 222 8.11 20.71 15.89
N SER A 223 7.29 19.80 16.41
CA SER A 223 7.54 19.07 17.63
C SER A 223 7.11 17.62 17.42
N VAL A 224 7.96 16.69 17.88
CA VAL A 224 7.79 15.25 17.72
C VAL A 224 8.21 14.61 19.04
N ALA A 225 7.41 13.66 19.54
CA ALA A 225 7.81 12.77 20.62
C ALA A 225 7.50 11.33 20.22
N THR A 226 8.51 10.47 20.30
CA THR A 226 8.45 9.07 19.88
C THR A 226 8.78 8.20 21.08
N ALA A 227 7.96 7.18 21.33
CA ALA A 227 8.19 6.22 22.42
C ALA A 227 8.16 4.79 21.91
N PHE A 228 9.04 3.97 22.48
CA PHE A 228 9.04 2.52 22.35
C PHE A 228 8.58 1.92 23.68
N VAL A 229 7.52 1.12 23.64
CA VAL A 229 6.73 0.76 24.83
C VAL A 229 6.53 -0.74 24.87
N ALA A 230 6.96 -1.40 25.95
CA ALA A 230 6.67 -2.81 26.20
C ALA A 230 5.26 -2.97 26.79
N VAL A 231 4.47 -3.88 26.22
CA VAL A 231 3.10 -4.18 26.66
C VAL A 231 2.91 -5.69 26.81
N PRO A 232 2.14 -6.16 27.81
CA PRO A 232 2.07 -7.60 28.11
C PRO A 232 1.22 -8.37 27.08
N THR A 233 0.27 -7.70 26.43
CA THR A 233 -0.66 -8.32 25.48
C THR A 233 -1.05 -7.37 24.34
N SER A 234 -1.51 -7.91 23.21
CA SER A 234 -2.10 -7.12 22.12
C SER A 234 -3.34 -6.33 22.57
N ALA A 235 -4.13 -6.85 23.53
CA ALA A 235 -5.25 -6.13 24.13
C ALA A 235 -4.80 -4.90 24.94
N SER A 236 -3.65 -5.00 25.62
CA SER A 236 -3.05 -3.86 26.32
C SER A 236 -2.57 -2.80 25.33
N ALA A 237 -2.04 -3.19 24.17
CA ALA A 237 -1.69 -2.27 23.09
C ALA A 237 -2.91 -1.49 22.57
N VAL A 238 -4.03 -2.18 22.30
CA VAL A 238 -5.28 -1.52 21.86
C VAL A 238 -5.81 -0.56 22.93
N SER A 239 -5.76 -0.97 24.20
CA SER A 239 -6.17 -0.11 25.33
C SER A 239 -5.26 1.11 25.48
N LEU A 240 -3.95 0.93 25.31
CA LEU A 240 -2.96 2.01 25.32
C LEU A 240 -3.23 3.04 24.21
N LEU A 241 -3.62 2.62 23.01
CA LEU A 241 -4.02 3.57 21.95
C LEU A 241 -5.17 4.47 22.39
N ASN A 242 -6.18 3.92 23.08
CA ASN A 242 -7.31 4.69 23.60
C ASN A 242 -6.87 5.67 24.70
N GLU A 243 -5.97 5.25 25.59
CA GLU A 243 -5.39 6.13 26.60
C GLU A 243 -4.59 7.27 25.97
N LEU A 244 -3.74 6.98 24.99
CA LEU A 244 -2.99 8.01 24.27
C LEU A 244 -3.93 8.98 23.53
N ARG A 245 -4.98 8.49 22.88
CA ARG A 245 -6.00 9.37 22.24
C ARG A 245 -6.73 10.23 23.26
N THR A 246 -6.99 9.72 24.47
CA THR A 246 -7.64 10.49 25.54
C THR A 246 -6.75 11.63 26.03
N HIS A 247 -5.43 11.40 26.16
CA HIS A 247 -4.48 12.38 26.71
C HIS A 247 -3.83 13.29 25.67
N CYS A 248 -3.72 12.82 24.43
CA CYS A 248 -3.01 13.49 23.32
C CYS A 248 -3.93 13.86 22.15
N GLY A 249 -5.17 13.38 22.10
CA GLY A 249 -6.10 13.65 21.00
C GLY A 249 -5.55 13.26 19.63
N ASP A 250 -5.77 14.11 18.64
CA ASP A 250 -5.34 13.91 17.25
C ASP A 250 -3.83 14.13 17.04
N LEU A 251 -3.05 14.33 18.11
CA LEU A 251 -1.60 14.43 18.02
C LEU A 251 -0.95 13.08 17.71
N VAL A 252 -1.59 11.96 18.04
CA VAL A 252 -1.12 10.60 17.72
C VAL A 252 -1.02 10.43 16.21
N SER A 253 0.20 10.46 15.69
CA SER A 253 0.49 10.33 14.26
C SER A 253 0.89 8.92 13.86
N SER A 254 1.40 8.09 14.76
CA SER A 254 1.71 6.70 14.49
C SER A 254 1.49 5.83 15.72
N PHE A 255 1.06 4.59 15.51
CA PHE A 255 0.89 3.61 16.59
C PHE A 255 1.01 2.19 16.01
N GLU A 256 2.19 1.60 16.18
CA GLU A 256 2.64 0.37 15.54
C GLU A 256 2.82 -0.74 16.57
N LEU A 257 2.18 -1.89 16.35
CA LEU A 257 2.37 -3.09 17.17
C LEU A 257 3.50 -3.93 16.60
N ILE A 258 4.39 -4.40 17.47
CA ILE A 258 5.58 -5.17 17.13
C ILE A 258 5.68 -6.37 18.10
N PRO A 259 5.68 -7.62 17.63
CA PRO A 259 5.89 -8.78 18.49
C PRO A 259 7.39 -8.98 18.74
N ASP A 260 7.75 -9.59 19.87
CA ASP A 260 9.16 -9.86 20.23
C ASP A 260 9.92 -10.61 19.12
N ILE A 261 9.28 -11.59 18.49
CA ILE A 261 9.86 -12.37 17.39
C ILE A 261 10.24 -11.50 16.19
N ALA A 262 9.55 -10.39 15.94
CA ALA A 262 9.92 -9.46 14.86
C ALA A 262 11.20 -8.68 15.19
N ILE A 263 11.39 -8.32 16.47
CA ILE A 263 12.62 -7.67 16.94
C ILE A 263 13.80 -8.64 16.83
N ASP A 264 13.62 -9.89 17.31
CA ASP A 264 14.64 -10.94 17.19
C ASP A 264 15.05 -11.17 15.73
N LEU A 265 14.09 -11.22 14.81
CA LEU A 265 14.35 -11.34 13.38
C LEU A 265 15.21 -10.18 12.84
N VAL A 266 14.87 -8.94 13.20
CA VAL A 266 15.64 -7.76 12.79
C VAL A 266 17.05 -7.83 13.34
N VAL A 267 17.22 -8.12 14.63
CA VAL A 267 18.55 -8.24 15.27
C VAL A 267 19.39 -9.35 14.64
N ARG A 268 18.80 -10.53 14.36
CA ARG A 268 19.52 -11.64 13.71
C ARG A 268 19.97 -11.34 12.29
N HIS A 269 19.11 -10.71 11.49
CA HIS A 269 19.33 -10.58 10.04
C HIS A 269 19.90 -9.23 9.60
N LEU A 270 19.91 -8.23 10.50
CA LEU A 270 20.36 -6.86 10.24
C LEU A 270 21.34 -6.42 11.33
N PRO A 271 22.65 -6.73 11.16
CA PRO A 271 23.69 -6.35 12.11
C PRO A 271 23.74 -4.84 12.33
N GLY A 272 23.89 -4.42 13.59
CA GLY A 272 23.91 -3.01 13.99
C GLY A 272 22.57 -2.46 14.50
N SER A 273 21.50 -3.26 14.41
CA SER A 273 20.21 -2.94 15.04
C SER A 273 20.35 -2.81 16.56
N ARG A 274 19.66 -1.83 17.16
CA ARG A 274 19.63 -1.60 18.61
C ARG A 274 18.22 -1.80 19.13
N VAL A 275 18.06 -2.70 20.11
CA VAL A 275 16.78 -2.86 20.81
C VAL A 275 16.65 -1.71 21.82
N PRO A 276 15.55 -0.91 21.77
CA PRO A 276 15.42 0.29 22.61
C PRO A 276 15.28 0.07 24.11
N LEU A 277 14.85 -1.12 24.53
CA LEU A 277 14.51 -1.45 25.91
C LEU A 277 15.32 -2.66 26.39
N ASP A 278 15.66 -2.63 27.68
CA ASP A 278 16.19 -3.80 28.38
C ASP A 278 15.06 -4.78 28.73
N GLY A 279 15.40 -6.07 28.72
CA GLY A 279 14.46 -7.17 29.00
C GLY A 279 13.68 -7.63 27.77
N THR A 280 12.78 -8.59 27.98
CA THR A 280 11.90 -9.11 26.92
C THR A 280 10.44 -8.90 27.30
N SER A 281 9.62 -8.56 26.30
CA SER A 281 8.17 -8.43 26.39
C SER A 281 7.55 -9.15 25.20
N PRO A 282 6.41 -9.86 25.35
CA PRO A 282 5.77 -10.53 24.22
C PRO A 282 5.41 -9.56 23.07
N TRP A 283 5.05 -8.33 23.44
CA TRP A 283 4.63 -7.28 22.54
C TRP A 283 5.28 -5.94 22.90
N TYR A 284 5.44 -5.12 21.86
CA TYR A 284 5.90 -3.75 21.94
C TYR A 284 5.02 -2.85 21.07
N VAL A 285 5.00 -1.57 21.41
CA VAL A 285 4.37 -0.50 20.65
C VAL A 285 5.42 0.54 20.31
N LEU A 286 5.50 0.93 19.04
CA LEU A 286 6.17 2.16 18.62
C LEU A 286 5.08 3.21 18.36
N CYS A 287 5.06 4.28 19.14
CA CYS A 287 4.09 5.36 18.98
C CYS A 287 4.78 6.71 18.82
N GLU A 288 4.13 7.59 18.07
CA GLU A 288 4.62 8.95 17.81
C GLU A 288 3.45 9.94 17.94
N ILE A 289 3.70 11.04 18.66
CA ILE A 289 2.84 12.22 18.64
C ILE A 289 3.59 13.38 17.99
N THR A 290 2.88 14.12 17.13
CA THR A 290 3.46 15.25 16.38
C THR A 290 2.63 16.52 16.51
N SER A 291 3.25 17.67 16.36
CA SER A 291 2.57 18.96 16.31
C SER A 291 3.25 19.90 15.34
N ALA A 292 2.46 20.73 14.67
CA ALA A 292 2.97 21.82 13.85
C ALA A 292 3.40 23.04 14.67
N LEU A 293 3.05 23.09 15.96
CA LEU A 293 3.49 24.15 16.86
C LEU A 293 4.93 23.88 17.32
N PRO A 294 5.80 24.89 17.33
CA PRO A 294 7.12 24.75 17.91
C PRO A 294 7.05 24.70 19.44
N ASN A 295 8.02 24.02 20.05
CA ASN A 295 8.21 23.97 21.51
C ASN A 295 6.97 23.47 22.27
N GLU A 296 6.13 22.66 21.64
CA GLU A 296 5.05 21.99 22.36
C GLU A 296 5.66 20.88 23.22
N PRO A 297 5.34 20.78 24.52
CA PRO A 297 5.92 19.80 25.43
C PRO A 297 5.34 18.39 25.20
N LEU A 298 5.51 17.89 23.97
CA LEU A 298 5.00 16.58 23.56
C LEU A 298 5.67 15.45 24.34
N GLY A 299 6.96 15.59 24.67
CA GLY A 299 7.67 14.63 25.53
C GLY A 299 6.99 14.47 26.89
N GLU A 300 6.76 15.58 27.60
CA GLU A 300 6.08 15.58 28.91
C GLU A 300 4.66 15.02 28.82
N ARG A 301 3.92 15.36 27.76
CA ARG A 301 2.56 14.86 27.54
C ARG A 301 2.55 13.33 27.32
N LEU A 302 3.45 12.84 26.48
CA LEU A 302 3.56 11.42 26.19
C LEU A 302 4.02 10.64 27.42
N GLU A 303 5.00 11.18 28.16
CA GLU A 303 5.49 10.61 29.42
C GLU A 303 4.37 10.51 30.46
N ALA A 304 3.58 11.57 30.67
CA ALA A 304 2.45 11.56 31.59
C ALA A 304 1.40 10.50 31.21
N ALA A 305 1.08 10.37 29.93
CA ALA A 305 0.15 9.35 29.45
C ALA A 305 0.69 7.92 29.65
N LEU A 306 1.99 7.70 29.41
CA LEU A 306 2.64 6.42 29.63
C LEU A 306 2.79 6.08 31.12
N ALA A 307 3.00 7.07 31.99
CA ALA A 307 3.01 6.89 33.44
C ALA A 307 1.63 6.41 33.95
N ALA A 308 0.54 7.04 33.49
CA ALA A 308 -0.81 6.58 33.80
C ALA A 308 -1.07 5.15 33.29
N ALA A 309 -0.57 4.81 32.09
CA ALA A 309 -0.70 3.48 31.52
C ALA A 309 0.13 2.42 32.25
N LEU A 310 1.30 2.79 32.81
CA LEU A 310 2.10 1.96 33.70
C LEU A 310 1.35 1.67 35.01
N GLU A 311 0.76 2.70 35.64
CA GLU A 311 -0.05 2.54 36.85
C GLU A 311 -1.28 1.65 36.62
N ALA A 312 -1.89 1.74 35.45
CA ALA A 312 -3.00 0.89 35.02
C ALA A 312 -2.59 -0.55 34.62
N GLY A 313 -1.29 -0.86 34.58
CA GLY A 313 -0.77 -2.17 34.17
C GLY A 313 -0.89 -2.48 32.67
N LEU A 314 -1.16 -1.47 31.84
CA LEU A 314 -1.20 -1.60 30.37
C LEU A 314 0.20 -1.64 29.75
N VAL A 315 1.15 -0.99 30.42
CA VAL A 315 2.56 -0.90 30.02
C VAL A 315 3.41 -1.56 31.09
N THR A 316 4.47 -2.26 30.68
CA THR A 316 5.45 -2.85 31.61
C THR A 316 6.76 -2.09 31.65
N ASN A 317 7.14 -1.46 30.53
CA ASN A 317 8.33 -0.61 30.42
C ASN A 317 8.15 0.34 29.23
N ALA A 318 8.79 1.51 29.25
CA ALA A 318 8.76 2.45 28.15
C ALA A 318 10.02 3.31 28.11
N THR A 319 10.41 3.73 26.91
CA THR A 319 11.46 4.71 26.69
C THR A 319 11.02 5.72 25.63
N LEU A 320 11.39 6.99 25.84
CA LEU A 320 11.18 8.07 24.89
C LEU A 320 12.50 8.36 24.20
N ALA A 321 12.46 8.56 22.89
CA ALA A 321 13.64 9.00 22.13
C ALA A 321 14.11 10.38 22.62
N GLN A 322 15.38 10.47 23.03
CA GLN A 322 16.02 11.70 23.49
C GLN A 322 16.75 12.46 22.37
N SER A 323 16.79 11.87 21.16
CA SER A 323 17.39 12.47 19.98
C SER A 323 16.75 11.94 18.70
N GLU A 324 16.94 12.68 17.59
CA GLU A 324 16.51 12.20 16.26
C GLU A 324 17.18 10.88 15.88
N ARG A 325 18.42 10.64 16.33
CA ARG A 325 19.11 9.37 16.10
C ARG A 325 18.41 8.20 16.80
N GLU A 326 18.03 8.37 18.07
CA GLU A 326 17.29 7.33 18.80
C GLU A 326 15.92 7.09 18.19
N ARG A 327 15.22 8.15 17.76
CA ARG A 327 13.96 8.04 17.03
C ARG A 327 14.14 7.20 15.76
N GLN A 328 15.20 7.46 14.98
CA GLN A 328 15.52 6.67 13.78
C GLN A 328 15.86 5.21 14.13
N ASP A 329 16.60 4.96 15.20
CA ASP A 329 16.88 3.60 15.67
C ASP A 329 15.58 2.85 16.04
N PHE A 330 14.59 3.52 16.63
CA PHE A 330 13.29 2.93 16.95
C PHE A 330 12.51 2.57 15.68
N TRP A 331 12.42 3.52 14.74
CA TRP A 331 11.76 3.32 13.45
C TRP A 331 12.45 2.24 12.60
N PHE A 332 13.79 2.16 12.67
CA PHE A 332 14.57 1.16 11.95
C PHE A 332 14.08 -0.26 12.26
N ILE A 333 13.81 -0.57 13.54
CA ILE A 333 13.25 -1.87 13.94
C ILE A 333 11.94 -2.13 13.22
N ARG A 334 10.98 -1.19 13.25
CA ARG A 334 9.64 -1.35 12.66
C ARG A 334 9.66 -1.45 11.14
N GLU A 335 10.45 -0.61 10.46
CA GLU A 335 10.49 -0.50 9.01
C GLU A 335 11.15 -1.71 8.35
N HIS A 336 12.08 -2.37 9.05
CA HIS A 336 12.87 -3.45 8.48
C HIS A 336 12.33 -4.86 8.81
N ILE A 337 11.22 -4.98 9.54
CA ILE A 337 10.54 -6.28 9.77
C ILE A 337 10.25 -7.04 8.45
N PRO A 338 9.76 -6.40 7.36
CA PRO A 338 9.53 -7.10 6.08
C PRO A 338 10.82 -7.67 5.46
N GLU A 339 11.93 -6.94 5.55
CA GLU A 339 13.23 -7.38 5.06
C GLU A 339 13.77 -8.53 5.91
N ALA A 340 13.72 -8.40 7.24
CA ALA A 340 14.17 -9.43 8.15
C ALA A 340 13.42 -10.75 7.91
N GLN A 341 12.10 -10.72 7.77
CA GLN A 341 11.31 -11.91 7.42
C GLN A 341 11.71 -12.52 6.08
N ARG A 342 12.00 -11.71 5.06
CA ARG A 342 12.44 -12.20 3.74
C ARG A 342 13.81 -12.89 3.81
N ARG A 343 14.72 -12.38 4.65
CA ARG A 343 16.04 -12.99 4.88
C ARG A 343 15.95 -14.28 5.69
N ASP A 344 14.97 -14.37 6.59
CA ASP A 344 14.74 -15.55 7.41
C ASP A 344 14.18 -16.75 6.63
N GLY A 345 13.40 -16.52 5.58
CA GLY A 345 12.95 -17.59 4.69
C GLY A 345 11.62 -17.30 3.99
N PRO A 346 11.01 -18.34 3.38
CA PRO A 346 9.67 -18.25 2.83
C PRO A 346 8.66 -17.78 3.88
N SER A 347 7.78 -16.86 3.48
CA SER A 347 6.78 -16.23 4.35
C SER A 347 5.46 -16.11 3.61
N LEU A 348 4.38 -16.63 4.19
CA LEU A 348 3.01 -16.36 3.75
C LEU A 348 2.61 -15.00 4.27
N LYS A 349 2.16 -14.12 3.38
CA LYS A 349 1.86 -12.72 3.70
C LYS A 349 0.37 -12.47 3.66
N HIS A 350 -0.17 -11.97 4.76
CA HIS A 350 -1.55 -11.52 4.87
C HIS A 350 -1.56 -10.06 5.33
N ASP A 351 -2.26 -9.23 4.58
CA ASP A 351 -2.41 -7.81 4.84
C ASP A 351 -3.90 -7.57 5.04
N ILE A 352 -4.32 -7.49 6.29
CA ILE A 352 -5.71 -7.60 6.72
C ILE A 352 -6.05 -6.45 7.66
N SER A 353 -7.33 -6.11 7.76
CA SER A 353 -7.79 -5.13 8.73
C SER A 353 -9.01 -5.61 9.49
N LEU A 354 -9.12 -5.20 10.74
CA LEU A 354 -10.27 -5.48 11.59
C LEU A 354 -10.70 -4.22 12.34
N PRO A 355 -11.98 -4.13 12.76
CA PRO A 355 -12.39 -3.19 13.79
C PRO A 355 -11.49 -3.29 15.03
N LEU A 356 -11.11 -2.14 15.61
CA LEU A 356 -10.14 -2.08 16.72
C LEU A 356 -10.59 -2.90 17.94
N ASP A 357 -11.89 -2.94 18.22
CA ASP A 357 -12.50 -3.70 19.31
C ASP A 357 -12.40 -5.23 19.11
N ARG A 358 -12.07 -5.70 17.90
CA ARG A 358 -11.97 -7.12 17.54
C ARG A 358 -10.52 -7.57 17.29
N LEU A 359 -9.60 -6.61 17.15
CA LEU A 359 -8.22 -6.85 16.75
C LEU A 359 -7.47 -7.80 17.69
N ALA A 360 -7.51 -7.53 19.00
CA ALA A 360 -6.78 -8.32 19.98
C ALA A 360 -7.31 -9.77 20.08
N ALA A 361 -8.64 -9.95 20.02
CA ALA A 361 -9.28 -11.26 20.04
C ALA A 361 -8.92 -12.08 18.78
N PHE A 362 -8.84 -11.42 17.62
CA PHE A 362 -8.37 -12.05 16.39
C PHE A 362 -6.91 -12.51 16.52
N ILE A 363 -5.99 -11.64 16.97
CA ILE A 363 -4.57 -11.98 17.14
C ILE A 363 -4.42 -13.21 18.04
N ALA A 364 -5.12 -13.24 19.19
CA ALA A 364 -5.06 -14.36 20.12
C ALA A 364 -5.57 -15.66 19.48
N SER A 365 -6.82 -15.67 19.00
CA SER A 365 -7.46 -16.89 18.48
C SER A 365 -6.83 -17.42 17.19
N ALA A 366 -6.40 -16.54 16.29
CA ALA A 366 -5.70 -16.92 15.06
C ALA A 366 -4.25 -17.34 15.34
N GLY A 367 -3.59 -16.71 16.31
CA GLY A 367 -2.27 -17.11 16.78
C GLY A 367 -2.27 -18.50 17.43
N ASP A 368 -3.28 -18.79 18.25
CA ASP A 368 -3.48 -20.12 18.84
C ASP A 368 -3.63 -21.20 17.76
N TRP A 369 -4.49 -20.93 16.77
CA TRP A 369 -4.68 -21.83 15.65
C TRP A 369 -3.40 -22.06 14.82
N ILE A 370 -2.60 -21.01 14.56
CA ILE A 370 -1.32 -21.17 13.85
C ILE A 370 -0.39 -22.08 14.64
N ARG A 371 -0.23 -21.85 15.94
CA ARG A 371 0.65 -22.65 16.80
C ARG A 371 0.22 -24.12 16.81
N ASP A 372 -1.08 -24.39 16.84
CA ASP A 372 -1.60 -25.73 17.02
C ASP A 372 -1.69 -26.52 15.68
N GLU A 373 -1.98 -25.84 14.57
CA GLU A 373 -2.29 -26.49 13.28
C GLU A 373 -1.20 -26.32 12.19
N ILE A 374 -0.26 -25.39 12.38
CA ILE A 374 0.77 -25.02 11.40
C ILE A 374 2.18 -25.20 11.99
N PRO A 375 2.59 -26.43 12.37
CA PRO A 375 3.91 -26.69 12.96
C PRO A 375 5.10 -26.36 12.04
N GLU A 376 4.88 -26.26 10.73
CA GLU A 376 5.86 -25.88 9.72
C GLU A 376 6.12 -24.36 9.64
N GLY A 377 5.39 -23.54 10.41
CA GLY A 377 5.54 -22.09 10.41
C GLY A 377 5.35 -21.46 11.78
N TYR A 378 5.66 -20.17 11.88
CA TYR A 378 5.43 -19.38 13.08
C TYR A 378 4.92 -17.98 12.71
N LEU A 379 4.09 -17.42 13.58
CA LEU A 379 3.43 -16.13 13.36
C LEU A 379 4.39 -14.97 13.60
N VAL A 380 4.41 -14.04 12.65
CA VAL A 380 5.01 -12.70 12.79
C VAL A 380 3.91 -11.68 12.48
N CYS A 381 3.18 -11.28 13.53
CA CYS A 381 2.04 -10.35 13.43
C CYS A 381 2.44 -8.97 13.93
N TYR A 382 2.52 -7.99 13.04
CA TYR A 382 2.84 -6.59 13.36
C TYR A 382 1.97 -5.68 12.50
N GLY A 383 1.88 -4.39 12.80
CA GLY A 383 1.15 -3.46 11.93
C GLY A 383 0.61 -2.23 12.63
N HIS A 384 -0.27 -1.53 11.90
CA HIS A 384 -0.82 -0.24 12.24
C HIS A 384 -2.08 -0.42 13.11
N VAL A 385 -1.91 -0.52 14.44
CA VAL A 385 -3.06 -0.64 15.33
C VAL A 385 -3.88 0.64 15.35
N GLY A 386 -3.30 1.79 14.99
CA GLY A 386 -4.02 3.07 14.88
C GLY A 386 -5.23 3.05 13.92
N ASP A 387 -5.18 2.22 12.88
CA ASP A 387 -6.21 2.09 11.83
C ASP A 387 -6.74 0.65 11.67
N GLY A 388 -6.29 -0.28 12.52
CA GLY A 388 -6.77 -1.66 12.56
C GLY A 388 -6.13 -2.59 11.53
N ASN A 389 -5.06 -2.18 10.86
CA ASN A 389 -4.32 -3.01 9.91
C ASN A 389 -3.27 -3.92 10.60
N LEU A 390 -3.21 -5.19 10.18
CA LEU A 390 -2.20 -6.16 10.55
C LEU A 390 -1.53 -6.77 9.32
N HIS A 391 -0.20 -6.75 9.33
CA HIS A 391 0.61 -7.69 8.58
C HIS A 391 0.69 -9.01 9.36
N PHE A 392 -0.20 -9.94 9.03
CA PHE A 392 -0.38 -11.22 9.73
C PHE A 392 0.39 -12.33 9.00
N ASN A 393 1.71 -12.33 9.12
CA ASN A 393 2.57 -13.18 8.31
C ASN A 393 2.92 -14.48 9.01
N ILE A 394 3.14 -15.54 8.23
CA ILE A 394 3.63 -16.84 8.74
C ILE A 394 4.95 -17.13 8.07
N ASN A 395 6.03 -17.14 8.84
CA ASN A 395 7.36 -17.50 8.37
C ASN A 395 7.55 -19.01 8.50
N GLN A 396 8.22 -19.62 7.52
CA GLN A 396 8.55 -21.05 7.60
C GLN A 396 9.56 -21.28 8.73
N THR A 397 9.33 -22.31 9.55
CA THR A 397 10.30 -22.67 10.60
C THR A 397 11.59 -23.18 9.97
N ALA A 398 12.72 -22.70 10.49
CA ALA A 398 14.05 -23.20 10.14
C ALA A 398 14.50 -24.38 11.03
N ASN A 399 13.71 -24.78 12.03
CA ASN A 399 14.13 -25.71 13.08
C ASN A 399 13.91 -27.19 12.68
N PRO A 400 14.97 -27.95 12.35
CA PRO A 400 14.86 -29.37 12.01
C PRO A 400 14.54 -30.25 13.23
N VAL A 401 14.66 -29.74 14.47
CA VAL A 401 14.37 -30.48 15.70
C VAL A 401 12.86 -30.52 16.00
N GLN A 402 12.13 -29.47 15.61
CA GLN A 402 10.67 -29.38 15.78
C GLN A 402 9.90 -29.94 14.59
N SER A 403 10.52 -29.99 13.40
CA SER A 403 9.97 -30.70 12.24
C SER A 403 11.10 -31.35 11.42
N PRO A 404 11.55 -32.55 11.82
CA PRO A 404 12.63 -33.28 11.14
C PRO A 404 12.35 -33.61 9.68
N ASN A 405 11.07 -33.54 9.28
CA ASN A 405 10.57 -33.83 7.93
C ASN A 405 9.91 -32.62 7.26
N ALA A 406 10.11 -31.37 7.76
CA ALA A 406 9.62 -30.19 7.06
C ALA A 406 10.34 -30.07 5.71
N ALA A 407 9.75 -30.66 4.67
CA ALA A 407 10.21 -30.53 3.31
C ALA A 407 10.29 -29.05 2.95
N ALA A 408 11.32 -28.67 2.19
CA ALA A 408 11.39 -27.33 1.61
C ALA A 408 10.06 -27.02 0.90
N GLY A 409 9.38 -25.94 1.32
CA GLY A 409 8.08 -25.56 0.76
C GLY A 409 6.85 -26.19 1.42
N ALA A 410 6.96 -26.90 2.55
CA ALA A 410 5.82 -27.45 3.28
C ALA A 410 4.75 -26.37 3.58
N LEU A 411 5.18 -25.22 4.12
CA LEU A 411 4.28 -24.09 4.40
C LEU A 411 3.66 -23.53 3.10
N VAL A 412 4.46 -23.38 2.05
CA VAL A 412 4.01 -22.87 0.75
C VAL A 412 3.00 -23.81 0.09
N SER A 413 3.11 -25.12 0.30
CA SER A 413 2.17 -26.10 -0.24
C SER A 413 0.76 -25.96 0.35
N ARG A 414 0.66 -25.52 1.62
CA ARG A 414 -0.60 -25.27 2.33
C ARG A 414 -1.09 -23.83 2.25
N GLN A 415 -0.42 -22.96 1.48
CA GLN A 415 -0.71 -21.52 1.46
C GLN A 415 -2.18 -21.16 1.18
N ASN A 416 -2.87 -21.92 0.33
CA ASN A 416 -4.26 -21.63 -0.04
C ASN A 416 -5.23 -22.02 1.08
N GLU A 417 -4.98 -23.15 1.75
CA GLU A 417 -5.74 -23.61 2.91
C GLU A 417 -5.60 -22.61 4.05
N ILE A 418 -4.35 -22.27 4.40
CA ILE A 418 -4.02 -21.34 5.48
C ILE A 418 -4.64 -19.96 5.22
N ARG A 419 -4.48 -19.45 3.99
CA ARG A 419 -5.07 -18.18 3.56
C ARG A 419 -6.58 -18.18 3.74
N ARG A 420 -7.25 -19.26 3.34
CA ARG A 420 -8.71 -19.38 3.44
C ARG A 420 -9.16 -19.34 4.90
N VAL A 421 -8.53 -20.10 5.79
CA VAL A 421 -8.90 -20.10 7.22
C VAL A 421 -8.70 -18.72 7.85
N ILE A 422 -7.58 -18.06 7.59
CA ILE A 422 -7.31 -16.71 8.10
C ILE A 422 -8.35 -15.72 7.58
N HIS A 423 -8.60 -15.71 6.27
CA HIS A 423 -9.52 -14.74 5.66
C HIS A 423 -10.99 -15.01 6.04
N ASP A 424 -11.40 -16.27 6.20
CA ASP A 424 -12.74 -16.63 6.71
C ASP A 424 -12.92 -16.07 8.14
N ARG A 425 -11.93 -16.22 9.04
CA ARG A 425 -11.96 -15.63 10.39
C ARG A 425 -11.99 -14.11 10.39
N VAL A 426 -11.20 -13.47 9.53
CA VAL A 426 -11.22 -12.00 9.36
C VAL A 426 -12.61 -11.54 8.93
N HIS A 427 -13.21 -12.22 7.95
CA HIS A 427 -14.54 -11.89 7.44
C HIS A 427 -15.63 -12.10 8.50
N GLU A 428 -15.59 -13.19 9.28
CA GLU A 428 -16.51 -13.45 10.39
C GLU A 428 -16.49 -12.34 11.45
N LEU A 429 -15.33 -11.73 11.65
CA LEU A 429 -15.15 -10.58 12.56
C LEU A 429 -15.39 -9.22 11.87
N GLY A 430 -15.97 -9.19 10.67
CA GLY A 430 -16.28 -7.97 9.93
C GLY A 430 -15.05 -7.17 9.48
N GLY A 431 -13.92 -7.85 9.29
CA GLY A 431 -12.69 -7.28 8.76
C GLY A 431 -12.55 -7.40 7.23
N SER A 432 -11.42 -6.92 6.71
CA SER A 432 -11.03 -7.03 5.30
C SER A 432 -9.80 -7.92 5.10
N PHE A 433 -9.84 -8.75 4.06
CA PHE A 433 -8.70 -9.60 3.64
C PHE A 433 -7.62 -8.83 2.85
N SER A 434 -7.86 -7.55 2.56
CA SER A 434 -6.89 -6.65 1.93
C SER A 434 -7.05 -5.24 2.51
N ALA A 435 -6.13 -4.85 3.40
CA ALA A 435 -6.16 -3.54 4.04
C ALA A 435 -5.60 -2.45 3.12
N GLU A 436 -4.40 -2.65 2.58
CA GLU A 436 -3.65 -1.61 1.85
C GLU A 436 -3.21 -2.06 0.46
N HIS A 437 -2.79 -3.31 0.30
CA HIS A 437 -2.12 -3.75 -0.94
C HIS A 437 -3.05 -3.85 -2.18
N GLY A 438 -4.37 -3.84 -1.97
CA GLY A 438 -5.36 -3.98 -3.04
C GLY A 438 -5.65 -5.44 -3.42
N ILE A 439 -6.28 -5.64 -4.57
CA ILE A 439 -6.72 -6.93 -5.08
C ILE A 439 -5.75 -7.46 -6.14
N GLY A 440 -5.39 -6.60 -7.10
CA GLY A 440 -4.54 -6.92 -8.24
C GLY A 440 -4.99 -8.18 -8.99
N ARG A 441 -4.02 -9.01 -9.39
CA ARG A 441 -4.26 -10.36 -9.93
C ARG A 441 -4.39 -11.40 -8.81
N HIS A 442 -3.72 -11.15 -7.68
CA HIS A 442 -3.52 -12.15 -6.63
C HIS A 442 -4.80 -12.48 -5.85
N LYS A 443 -5.64 -11.49 -5.56
CA LYS A 443 -6.76 -11.62 -4.62
C LYS A 443 -8.16 -11.58 -5.27
N VAL A 444 -8.24 -11.83 -6.58
CA VAL A 444 -9.52 -11.73 -7.33
C VAL A 444 -10.52 -12.78 -6.84
N GLU A 445 -10.05 -13.99 -6.50
CA GLU A 445 -10.92 -15.06 -5.99
C GLU A 445 -11.43 -14.75 -4.59
N GLU A 446 -10.62 -14.12 -3.75
CA GLU A 446 -10.99 -13.63 -2.44
C GLU A 446 -12.05 -12.53 -2.55
N LEU A 447 -11.90 -11.57 -3.48
CA LEU A 447 -12.92 -10.56 -3.72
C LEU A 447 -14.26 -11.20 -4.13
N GLU A 448 -14.23 -12.16 -5.06
CA GLU A 448 -15.44 -12.86 -5.50
C GLU A 448 -16.08 -13.72 -4.39
N ARG A 449 -15.30 -14.12 -3.38
CA ARG A 449 -15.77 -14.92 -2.24
C ARG A 449 -16.39 -14.07 -1.15
N TYR A 450 -15.76 -12.95 -0.78
CA TYR A 450 -16.12 -12.19 0.42
C TYR A 450 -16.95 -10.94 0.15
N ALA A 451 -16.91 -10.37 -1.06
CA ALA A 451 -17.76 -9.25 -1.42
C ALA A 451 -19.21 -9.71 -1.60
N SER A 452 -20.16 -8.83 -1.29
CA SER A 452 -21.57 -9.15 -1.51
C SER A 452 -21.88 -9.28 -3.01
N PRO A 453 -22.88 -10.08 -3.41
CA PRO A 453 -23.28 -10.19 -4.82
C PRO A 453 -23.60 -8.84 -5.47
N LEU A 454 -24.27 -7.95 -4.73
CA LEU A 454 -24.62 -6.61 -5.20
C LEU A 454 -23.38 -5.73 -5.41
N GLU A 455 -22.42 -5.79 -4.49
CA GLU A 455 -21.18 -5.03 -4.61
C GLU A 455 -20.38 -5.45 -5.86
N LEU A 456 -20.27 -6.77 -6.10
CA LEU A 456 -19.63 -7.31 -7.30
C LEU A 456 -20.37 -6.92 -8.59
N GLU A 457 -21.70 -6.91 -8.56
CA GLU A 457 -22.52 -6.45 -9.70
C GLU A 457 -22.22 -4.99 -10.03
N LEU A 458 -22.27 -4.11 -9.02
CA LEU A 458 -22.04 -2.67 -9.19
C LEU A 458 -20.60 -2.38 -9.64
N MET A 459 -19.60 -3.05 -9.05
CA MET A 459 -18.21 -2.95 -9.48
C MET A 459 -18.04 -3.33 -10.97
N ARG A 460 -18.69 -4.41 -11.41
CA ARG A 460 -18.67 -4.82 -12.83
C ARG A 460 -19.41 -3.83 -13.73
N ALA A 461 -20.53 -3.26 -13.28
CA ALA A 461 -21.28 -2.25 -14.03
C ALA A 461 -20.46 -0.96 -14.22
N ILE A 462 -19.78 -0.50 -13.15
CA ILE A 462 -18.85 0.63 -13.19
C ILE A 462 -17.71 0.34 -14.18
N LYS A 463 -17.07 -0.83 -14.07
CA LYS A 463 -16.00 -1.24 -14.98
C LYS A 463 -16.44 -1.24 -16.45
N ARG A 464 -17.62 -1.79 -16.77
CA ARG A 464 -18.18 -1.76 -18.13
C ARG A 464 -18.48 -0.34 -18.63
N THR A 465 -18.86 0.57 -17.73
CA THR A 465 -19.14 1.97 -18.06
C THR A 465 -17.87 2.70 -18.49
N PHE A 466 -16.76 2.51 -17.77
CA PHE A 466 -15.49 3.20 -18.05
C PHE A 466 -14.61 2.48 -19.09
N ASP A 467 -14.76 1.17 -19.23
CA ASP A 467 -13.96 0.35 -20.14
C ASP A 467 -14.80 -0.78 -20.79
N PRO A 468 -15.66 -0.43 -21.75
CA PRO A 468 -16.55 -1.39 -22.40
C PRO A 468 -15.81 -2.45 -23.23
N ASN A 469 -14.61 -2.14 -23.72
CA ASN A 469 -13.78 -3.08 -24.50
C ASN A 469 -12.86 -3.93 -23.62
N GLY A 470 -12.82 -3.69 -22.31
CA GLY A 470 -12.01 -4.46 -21.37
C GLY A 470 -10.50 -4.30 -21.58
N ILE A 471 -10.04 -3.16 -22.09
CA ILE A 471 -8.61 -2.92 -22.36
C ILE A 471 -7.84 -2.46 -21.12
N MET A 472 -8.49 -1.89 -20.12
CA MET A 472 -7.83 -1.27 -18.97
C MET A 472 -7.51 -2.29 -17.87
N ASN A 473 -6.22 -2.57 -17.72
CA ASN A 473 -5.64 -3.51 -16.76
C ASN A 473 -6.39 -4.85 -16.65
N PRO A 474 -6.59 -5.58 -17.78
CA PRO A 474 -7.44 -6.77 -17.81
C PRO A 474 -6.96 -7.89 -16.89
N GLY A 475 -7.93 -8.64 -16.35
CA GLY A 475 -7.68 -9.81 -15.50
C GLY A 475 -7.30 -9.47 -14.05
N LYS A 476 -7.46 -8.21 -13.63
CA LYS A 476 -7.15 -7.73 -12.28
C LYS A 476 -8.36 -7.04 -11.66
N VAL A 477 -8.43 -7.09 -10.32
CA VAL A 477 -9.55 -6.68 -9.47
C VAL A 477 -10.81 -7.52 -9.72
N LEU A 478 -11.35 -7.50 -10.94
CA LEU A 478 -12.58 -8.19 -11.32
C LEU A 478 -12.35 -9.09 -12.54
N ARG A 479 -12.98 -10.26 -12.54
CA ARG A 479 -13.23 -11.01 -13.78
C ARG A 479 -14.45 -10.41 -14.47
N ILE A 480 -14.30 -10.07 -15.75
CA ILE A 480 -15.41 -9.68 -16.61
C ILE A 480 -15.70 -10.86 -17.52
N ALA A 481 -16.92 -11.39 -17.47
CA ALA A 481 -17.38 -12.36 -18.47
C ALA A 481 -17.18 -11.74 -19.86
N SER A 482 -16.51 -12.45 -20.78
CA SER A 482 -16.33 -11.98 -22.15
C SER A 482 -17.69 -11.61 -22.71
N LEU A 483 -17.84 -10.38 -23.20
CA LEU A 483 -18.96 -10.05 -24.07
C LEU A 483 -18.93 -11.07 -25.21
N SER A 484 -20.01 -11.84 -25.34
CA SER A 484 -20.26 -12.69 -26.51
C SER A 484 -19.94 -11.84 -27.74
N ARG A 485 -18.92 -12.24 -28.50
CA ARG A 485 -18.47 -11.49 -29.68
C ARG A 485 -19.55 -11.45 -30.76
#